data_AF-A0A4R0YQK8-F1
#
_entry.id   AF-A0A4R0YQK8-F1
#
_cell.length_a   1.000
_cell.length_b   1.000
_cell.length_c   1.000
_cell.angle_alpha   90.00
_cell.angle_beta   90.00
_cell.angle_gamma   90.00
#
_symmetry.space_group_name_H-M   'P 1'
#
loop_
_entity.id
_entity.type
_entity.pdbx_description
1 polymer ?
#
loop_
_entity_poly.entity_id
_entity_poly.type
_entity_poly.pdbx_seq_one_letter_code
_entity_poly.pdbx_strand_id
1 'polypeptide(L)'
;MVEGVDYRQADITALDHDGHPLTALPATRIDINQAYPGDVAEWDDPSRAIPRLPVDLPLALQARLRLFTDGSSWFAVPRDWRLKFAMLTGDTTLFYVFEPATGRPGRAQFVEYIACAGCAISAAASVHPNARQAYRELTGESPDKPDRRIKTTFTQPCIATQTWPVRHGMRKHVVSRYENDGPLYTAFTVELPDESGVPVDAMLDVFRATLPGCDTRASDPT
;
A
#
# COMPACT_ATOMS: atom_id res chain seq x y z
N MET A 1 19.28 -0.54 -3.03
CA MET A 1 18.78 0.42 -2.03
C MET A 1 19.55 0.23 -0.73
N VAL A 2 19.93 1.33 -0.10
CA VAL A 2 20.76 1.40 1.11
C VAL A 2 20.02 2.25 2.15
N GLU A 3 19.75 1.66 3.31
CA GLU A 3 19.21 2.39 4.46
C GLU A 3 20.19 3.51 4.88
N GLY A 4 19.67 4.70 5.16
CA GLY A 4 20.45 5.92 5.41
C GLY A 4 20.84 6.68 4.14
N VAL A 5 20.61 6.12 2.95
CA VAL A 5 20.82 6.80 1.65
C VAL A 5 19.50 7.02 0.94
N ASP A 6 18.72 5.96 0.75
CA ASP A 6 17.47 6.02 -0.02
C ASP A 6 16.24 6.15 0.87
N TYR A 7 16.31 5.58 2.07
CA TYR A 7 15.27 5.63 3.08
C TYR A 7 15.88 5.55 4.46
N ARG A 8 15.17 6.03 5.49
CA ARG A 8 15.51 5.83 6.90
C ARG A 8 14.30 5.35 7.68
N GLN A 9 14.55 4.74 8.82
CA GLN A 9 13.53 4.25 9.73
C GLN A 9 13.69 4.89 11.11
N ALA A 10 12.56 5.22 11.74
CA ALA A 10 12.54 5.71 13.12
C ALA A 10 11.42 5.01 13.89
N ASP A 11 11.74 4.47 15.08
CA ASP A 11 10.71 3.93 15.96
C ASP A 11 9.83 5.06 16.48
N ILE A 12 8.51 4.83 16.49
CA ILE A 12 7.50 5.79 16.90
C ILE A 12 6.48 5.13 17.83
N THR A 13 5.72 5.96 18.55
CA THR A 13 4.53 5.51 19.27
C THR A 13 3.31 5.77 18.40
N ALA A 14 2.68 4.71 17.88
CA ALA A 14 1.39 4.84 17.22
C ALA A 14 0.31 5.23 18.23
N LEU A 15 -0.66 6.02 17.79
CA LEU A 15 -1.83 6.41 18.57
C LEU A 15 -3.07 5.75 17.96
N ASP A 16 -4.01 5.33 18.82
CA ASP A 16 -5.34 4.89 18.37
C ASP A 16 -6.18 6.08 17.85
N HIS A 17 -7.40 5.80 17.42
CA HIS A 17 -8.30 6.82 16.88
C HIS A 17 -8.63 7.93 17.89
N ASP A 18 -8.66 7.60 19.18
CA ASP A 18 -8.91 8.52 20.29
C ASP A 18 -7.66 9.32 20.70
N GLY A 19 -6.47 8.87 20.27
CA GLY A 19 -5.18 9.49 20.57
C GLY A 19 -4.42 8.83 21.72
N HIS A 20 -4.83 7.64 22.19
CA HIS A 20 -4.09 6.91 23.21
C HIS A 20 -2.91 6.13 22.61
N PRO A 21 -1.78 6.03 23.32
CA PRO A 21 -0.63 5.23 22.88
C PRO A 21 -0.91 3.73 22.73
N LEU A 22 -0.56 3.16 21.57
CA LEU A 22 -0.64 1.73 21.28
C LEU A 22 0.68 1.01 21.65
N THR A 23 0.98 0.90 22.94
CA THR A 23 2.29 0.41 23.43
C THR A 23 2.59 -1.07 23.12
N ALA A 24 1.56 -1.90 22.91
CA ALA A 24 1.73 -3.31 22.55
C ALA A 24 2.04 -3.54 21.06
N LEU A 25 1.88 -2.50 20.23
CA LEU A 25 2.00 -2.53 18.78
C LEU A 25 3.16 -1.62 18.31
N PRO A 26 4.38 -2.16 18.12
CA PRO A 26 5.52 -1.40 17.65
C PRO A 26 5.19 -0.79 16.30
N ALA A 27 5.58 0.46 16.17
CA ALA A 27 5.40 1.23 14.96
C ALA A 27 6.72 1.84 14.54
N THR A 28 6.95 1.86 13.24
CA THR A 28 8.16 2.42 12.63
C THR A 28 7.76 3.39 11.53
N ARG A 29 8.26 4.62 11.59
CA ARG A 29 8.15 5.58 10.50
C ARG A 29 9.19 5.26 9.43
N ILE A 30 8.79 5.33 8.17
CA ILE A 30 9.64 5.24 6.99
C ILE A 30 9.72 6.66 6.42
N ASP A 31 10.93 7.20 6.28
CA ASP A 31 11.15 8.43 5.51
C ASP A 31 11.93 8.09 4.25
N ILE A 32 11.54 8.69 3.13
CA ILE A 32 12.18 8.48 1.83
C ILE A 32 13.03 9.69 1.49
N ASN A 33 14.22 9.44 0.93
CA ASN A 33 15.02 10.50 0.35
C ASN A 33 14.40 10.92 -0.98
N GLN A 34 13.96 12.17 -1.06
CA GLN A 34 13.31 12.75 -2.23
C GLN A 34 14.32 13.39 -3.20
N ALA A 35 15.60 13.47 -2.82
CA ALA A 35 16.64 14.06 -3.63
C ALA A 35 16.99 13.18 -4.85
N TYR A 36 17.33 13.82 -5.97
CA TYR A 36 17.86 13.10 -7.13
C TYR A 36 19.26 12.54 -6.84
N PRO A 37 19.69 11.48 -7.53
CA PRO A 37 21.04 10.94 -7.36
C PRO A 37 22.12 11.99 -7.60
N GLY A 38 22.90 12.31 -6.56
CA GLY A 38 23.97 13.32 -6.58
C GLY A 38 23.66 14.61 -5.82
N ASP A 39 22.40 14.81 -5.43
CA ASP A 39 21.97 15.95 -4.63
C ASP A 39 22.11 15.68 -3.11
N VAL A 40 21.98 16.75 -2.32
CA VAL A 40 21.91 16.64 -0.86
C VAL A 40 20.61 15.97 -0.48
N ALA A 41 20.68 14.98 0.42
CA ALA A 41 19.51 14.22 0.84
C ALA A 41 18.39 15.14 1.36
N GLU A 42 17.20 14.96 0.81
CA GLU A 42 15.98 15.67 1.16
C GLU A 42 15.04 14.68 1.83
N TRP A 43 14.91 14.80 3.14
CA TRP A 43 14.11 13.90 3.95
C TRP A 43 12.79 14.57 4.30
N ASP A 44 11.73 13.76 4.42
CA ASP A 44 10.49 14.23 5.01
C ASP A 44 10.72 14.83 6.41
N ASP A 45 9.97 15.90 6.69
CA ASP A 45 10.06 16.64 7.94
C ASP A 45 9.74 15.71 9.14
N PRO A 46 10.68 15.48 10.07
CA PRO A 46 10.42 14.66 11.25
C PRO A 46 9.31 15.24 12.15
N SER A 47 9.02 16.55 12.04
CA SER A 47 7.94 17.22 12.76
C SER A 47 6.54 16.93 12.21
N ARG A 48 6.44 16.38 10.99
CA ARG A 48 5.17 15.97 10.40
C ARG A 48 4.43 15.04 11.35
N ALA A 49 3.21 15.44 11.71
CA ALA A 49 2.38 14.69 12.63
C ALA A 49 2.10 13.29 12.07
N ILE A 50 2.31 12.28 12.90
CA ILE A 50 1.95 10.89 12.55
C ILE A 50 0.42 10.77 12.61
N PRO A 51 -0.23 10.28 11.53
CA PRO A 51 -1.67 10.10 11.55
C PRO A 51 -2.06 9.09 12.63
N ARG A 52 -3.22 9.28 13.26
CA ARG A 52 -3.79 8.27 14.16
C ARG A 52 -4.09 6.99 13.37
N LEU A 53 -4.03 5.84 14.03
CA LEU A 53 -4.45 4.59 13.42
C LEU A 53 -5.99 4.63 13.24
N PRO A 54 -6.51 4.54 12.00
CA PRO A 54 -7.94 4.73 11.75
C PRO A 54 -8.80 3.50 12.09
N VAL A 55 -8.19 2.44 12.62
CA VAL A 55 -8.86 1.18 12.98
C VAL A 55 -8.47 0.72 14.37
N ASP A 56 -9.43 0.14 15.07
CA ASP A 56 -9.17 -0.52 16.33
C ASP A 56 -8.70 -1.96 16.09
N LEU A 57 -7.47 -2.25 16.51
CA LEU A 57 -6.91 -3.60 16.45
C LEU A 57 -7.10 -4.29 17.81
N PRO A 58 -7.82 -5.43 17.87
CA PRO A 58 -7.87 -6.28 19.06
C PRO A 58 -6.47 -6.62 19.59
N LEU A 59 -6.31 -6.70 20.91
CA LEU A 59 -5.02 -6.96 21.56
C LEU A 59 -4.31 -8.22 21.02
N ALA A 60 -5.08 -9.26 20.69
CA ALA A 60 -4.56 -10.50 20.10
C ALA A 60 -3.91 -10.29 18.72
N LEU A 61 -4.37 -9.32 17.94
CA LEU A 61 -3.76 -8.92 16.67
C LEU A 61 -2.56 -8.00 16.90
N GLN A 62 -2.63 -7.07 17.86
CA GLN A 62 -1.52 -6.19 18.20
C GLN A 62 -0.24 -6.97 18.58
N ALA A 63 -0.39 -8.07 19.32
CA ALA A 63 0.72 -8.94 19.70
C ALA A 63 1.39 -9.65 18.50
N ARG A 64 0.70 -9.75 17.36
CA ARG A 64 1.12 -10.52 16.18
C ARG A 64 1.58 -9.64 15.02
N LEU A 65 1.34 -8.34 15.11
CA LEU A 65 1.61 -7.36 14.07
C LEU A 65 2.67 -6.35 14.53
N ARG A 66 3.25 -5.66 13.55
CA ARG A 66 3.89 -4.36 13.71
C ARG A 66 3.36 -3.42 12.65
N LEU A 67 3.44 -2.12 12.94
CA LEU A 67 3.04 -1.07 12.02
C LEU A 67 4.26 -0.43 11.36
N PHE A 68 4.07 -0.03 10.11
CA PHE A 68 4.90 0.94 9.42
C PHE A 68 4.02 2.09 8.93
N THR A 69 4.59 3.29 8.83
CA THR A 69 3.92 4.43 8.21
C THR A 69 4.92 5.31 7.49
N ASP A 70 4.52 5.88 6.37
CA ASP A 70 5.24 6.95 5.65
C ASP A 70 4.71 8.36 6.02
N GLY A 71 3.86 8.45 7.05
CA GLY A 71 3.18 9.68 7.44
C GLY A 71 1.90 9.99 6.66
N SER A 72 1.56 9.19 5.64
CA SER A 72 0.29 9.27 4.89
C SER A 72 -0.56 8.01 5.06
N SER A 73 0.09 6.84 5.02
CA SER A 73 -0.55 5.52 5.08
C SER A 73 -0.02 4.69 6.24
N TRP A 74 -0.82 3.72 6.68
CA TRP A 74 -0.44 2.72 7.67
C TRP A 74 -0.36 1.35 7.00
N PHE A 75 0.71 0.62 7.32
CA PHE A 75 0.97 -0.72 6.86
C PHE A 75 1.11 -1.64 8.06
N ALA A 76 0.19 -2.58 8.23
CA ALA A 76 0.35 -3.66 9.19
C ALA A 76 1.01 -4.87 8.52
N VAL A 77 2.05 -5.40 9.14
CA VAL A 77 2.73 -6.63 8.73
C VAL A 77 2.98 -7.53 9.94
N PRO A 78 3.24 -8.84 9.76
CA PRO A 78 3.56 -9.72 10.87
C PRO A 78 4.75 -9.21 11.70
N ARG A 79 4.74 -9.50 13.01
CA ARG A 79 5.70 -8.97 13.98
C ARG A 79 7.17 -9.20 13.61
N ASP A 80 7.45 -10.34 12.97
CA ASP A 80 8.79 -10.76 12.57
C ASP A 80 9.20 -10.23 11.18
N TRP A 81 8.35 -9.47 10.50
CA TRP A 81 8.66 -8.89 9.19
C TRP A 81 9.42 -7.57 9.32
N ARG A 82 10.21 -7.28 8.29
CA ARG A 82 11.07 -6.09 8.21
C ARG A 82 10.88 -5.43 6.85
N LEU A 83 11.04 -4.12 6.83
CA LEU A 83 11.23 -3.38 5.58
C LEU A 83 12.54 -3.87 4.95
N LYS A 84 12.46 -4.46 3.76
CA LYS A 84 13.62 -4.94 3.00
C LYS A 84 14.25 -3.80 2.23
N PHE A 85 13.42 -2.98 1.59
CA PHE A 85 13.80 -1.71 0.99
C PHE A 85 12.57 -0.83 0.78
N ALA A 86 12.86 0.46 0.64
CA ALA A 86 11.94 1.51 0.31
C ALA A 86 12.58 2.37 -0.78
N MET A 87 11.79 2.85 -1.75
CA MET A 87 12.32 3.70 -2.81
C MET A 87 11.28 4.63 -3.41
N LEU A 88 11.77 5.77 -3.90
CA LEU A 88 11.11 6.62 -4.87
C LEU A 88 11.86 6.49 -6.20
N THR A 89 11.21 5.99 -7.24
CA THR A 89 11.81 5.87 -8.58
C THR A 89 11.83 7.22 -9.30
N GLY A 90 12.62 7.32 -10.38
CA GLY A 90 12.71 8.56 -11.17
C GLY A 90 11.40 8.99 -11.85
N ASP A 91 10.42 8.09 -11.98
CA ASP A 91 9.05 8.40 -12.43
C ASP A 91 8.11 8.73 -11.25
N THR A 92 8.67 8.98 -10.06
CA THR A 92 7.99 9.27 -8.78
C THR A 92 7.09 8.16 -8.26
N THR A 93 7.34 6.91 -8.66
CA THR A 93 6.67 5.76 -8.07
C THR A 93 7.26 5.47 -6.70
N LEU A 94 6.40 5.46 -5.69
CA LEU A 94 6.76 5.11 -4.32
C LEU A 94 6.57 3.61 -4.11
N PHE A 95 7.55 2.94 -3.50
CA PHE A 95 7.56 1.49 -3.43
C PHE A 95 8.22 0.97 -2.14
N TYR A 96 7.49 0.13 -1.40
CA TYR A 96 7.97 -0.51 -0.17
C TYR A 96 7.84 -2.01 -0.26
N VAL A 97 8.84 -2.75 0.24
CA VAL A 97 8.79 -4.22 0.34
C VAL A 97 9.07 -4.66 1.76
N PHE A 98 8.18 -5.49 2.28
CA PHE A 98 8.31 -6.15 3.57
C PHE A 98 8.46 -7.65 3.37
N GLU A 99 9.42 -8.23 4.07
CA GLU A 99 9.69 -9.68 4.03
C GLU A 99 9.86 -10.22 5.46
N PRO A 100 9.58 -11.51 5.70
CA PRO A 100 9.93 -12.16 6.96
C PRO A 100 11.42 -12.01 7.24
N ALA A 101 11.81 -11.74 8.49
CA ALA A 101 13.23 -11.69 8.89
C ALA A 101 13.91 -13.07 8.79
N THR A 102 13.13 -14.14 8.72
CA THR A 102 13.58 -15.51 8.53
C THR A 102 13.33 -15.93 7.09
N GLY A 103 14.00 -16.98 6.58
CA GLY A 103 13.79 -17.48 5.21
C GLY A 103 12.40 -18.09 4.93
N ARG A 104 11.38 -17.72 5.71
CA ARG A 104 9.98 -18.13 5.50
C ARG A 104 9.45 -17.49 4.21
N PRO A 105 8.57 -18.18 3.47
CA PRO A 105 7.92 -17.60 2.31
C PRO A 105 6.91 -16.53 2.74
N GLY A 106 6.91 -15.41 2.04
CA GLY A 106 5.97 -14.32 2.26
C GLY A 106 6.56 -13.00 1.82
N ARG A 107 5.71 -12.11 1.31
CA ARG A 107 6.06 -10.71 1.04
C ARG A 107 4.84 -9.82 1.13
N ALA A 108 5.05 -8.57 1.50
CA ALA A 108 4.06 -7.52 1.36
C ALA A 108 4.71 -6.35 0.64
N GLN A 109 3.94 -5.67 -0.18
CA GLN A 109 4.44 -4.65 -1.07
C GLN A 109 3.44 -3.52 -1.15
N PHE A 110 3.92 -2.31 -0.96
CA PHE A 110 3.19 -1.10 -1.28
C PHE A 110 3.71 -0.51 -2.58
N VAL A 111 2.81 0.00 -3.41
CA VAL A 111 3.15 0.80 -4.59
C VAL A 111 2.17 1.96 -4.73
N GLU A 112 2.70 3.13 -5.08
CA GLU A 112 1.91 4.31 -5.44
C GLU A 112 2.53 5.01 -6.65
N TYR A 113 1.73 5.27 -7.68
CA TYR A 113 2.14 5.95 -8.90
C TYR A 113 1.71 7.42 -8.86
N ILE A 114 2.59 8.32 -8.42
CA ILE A 114 2.25 9.71 -8.08
C ILE A 114 2.21 10.63 -9.32
N ALA A 115 3.29 10.73 -10.10
CA ALA A 115 3.36 11.67 -11.23
C ALA A 115 3.21 11.01 -12.62
N CYS A 116 3.22 9.68 -12.71
CA CYS A 116 3.04 8.99 -13.99
C CYS A 116 1.58 8.60 -14.23
N ALA A 117 0.78 9.53 -14.78
CA ALA A 117 -0.63 9.31 -15.13
C ALA A 117 -0.85 8.04 -15.97
N GLY A 118 -0.04 7.84 -17.01
CA GLY A 118 -0.11 6.65 -17.86
C GLY A 118 0.23 5.36 -17.10
N CYS A 119 1.16 5.42 -16.15
CA CYS A 119 1.52 4.27 -15.31
C CYS A 119 0.38 3.92 -14.35
N ALA A 120 -0.23 4.92 -13.70
CA ALA A 120 -1.37 4.73 -12.82
C ALA A 120 -2.56 4.12 -13.58
N ILE A 121 -2.89 4.66 -14.75
CA ILE A 121 -3.96 4.14 -15.63
C ILE A 121 -3.65 2.69 -16.02
N SER A 122 -2.44 2.42 -16.52
CA SER A 122 -2.04 1.06 -16.94
C SER A 122 -2.10 0.04 -15.80
N ALA A 123 -1.56 0.40 -14.63
CA ALA A 123 -1.59 -0.46 -13.45
C ALA A 123 -3.01 -0.75 -12.97
N ALA A 124 -3.90 0.24 -13.05
CA ALA A 124 -5.28 0.13 -12.59
C ALA A 124 -6.24 -0.52 -13.62
N ALA A 125 -5.92 -0.49 -14.92
CA ALA A 125 -6.83 -0.84 -16.02
C ALA A 125 -7.36 -2.28 -16.00
N SER A 126 -6.60 -3.22 -15.42
CA SER A 126 -7.04 -4.61 -15.27
C SER A 126 -8.13 -4.77 -14.19
N VAL A 127 -8.20 -3.84 -13.24
CA VAL A 127 -9.05 -3.91 -12.05
C VAL A 127 -10.20 -2.91 -12.11
N HIS A 128 -9.88 -1.63 -12.32
CA HIS A 128 -10.80 -0.52 -12.17
C HIS A 128 -11.48 -0.17 -13.51
N PRO A 129 -12.82 -0.14 -13.59
CA PRO A 129 -13.53 0.15 -14.85
C PRO A 129 -13.18 1.51 -15.47
N ASN A 130 -13.02 2.55 -14.65
CA ASN A 130 -12.70 3.89 -15.13
C ASN A 130 -11.27 3.94 -15.70
N ALA A 131 -10.29 3.33 -15.00
CA ALA A 131 -8.94 3.18 -15.53
C ALA A 131 -8.91 2.38 -16.84
N ARG A 132 -9.74 1.34 -16.95
CA ARG A 132 -9.87 0.55 -18.19
C ARG A 132 -10.37 1.41 -19.35
N GLN A 133 -11.34 2.27 -19.10
CA GLN A 133 -11.83 3.20 -20.10
C GLN A 133 -10.75 4.20 -20.50
N ALA A 134 -10.12 4.86 -19.52
CA ALA A 134 -9.02 5.79 -19.75
C ALA A 134 -7.87 5.13 -20.53
N TYR A 135 -7.52 3.88 -20.21
CA TYR A 135 -6.49 3.12 -20.93
C TYR A 135 -6.86 2.90 -22.39
N ARG A 136 -8.11 2.52 -22.68
CA ARG A 136 -8.62 2.37 -24.06
C ARG A 136 -8.58 3.68 -24.82
N GLU A 137 -8.95 4.78 -24.17
CA GLU A 137 -8.89 6.11 -24.77
C GLU A 137 -7.45 6.54 -25.06
N LEU A 138 -6.50 6.20 -24.18
CA LEU A 138 -5.08 6.54 -24.35
C LEU A 138 -4.39 5.71 -25.43
N THR A 139 -4.70 4.41 -25.53
CA THR A 139 -3.90 3.45 -26.31
C THR A 139 -4.64 2.89 -27.54
N GLY A 140 -5.96 3.02 -27.59
CA GLY A 140 -6.80 2.30 -28.56
C GLY A 140 -6.96 0.80 -28.27
N GLU A 141 -6.31 0.28 -27.22
CA GLU A 141 -6.31 -1.13 -26.86
C GLU A 141 -7.19 -1.39 -25.62
N SER A 142 -7.89 -2.53 -25.60
CA SER A 142 -8.49 -3.01 -24.35
C SER A 142 -7.43 -3.74 -23.54
N PRO A 143 -7.26 -3.44 -22.24
CA PRO A 143 -6.39 -4.25 -21.40
C PRO A 143 -6.92 -5.69 -21.36
N ASP A 144 -6.01 -6.63 -21.12
CA ASP A 144 -6.34 -8.03 -20.96
C ASP A 144 -7.46 -8.20 -19.93
N LYS A 145 -8.39 -9.11 -20.22
CA LYS A 145 -9.43 -9.45 -19.25
C LYS A 145 -8.75 -10.00 -17.99
N PRO A 146 -9.14 -9.55 -16.79
CA PRO A 146 -8.59 -10.09 -15.56
C PRO A 146 -8.75 -11.61 -15.55
N ASP A 147 -7.68 -12.30 -15.12
CA ASP A 147 -7.67 -13.77 -15.00
C ASP A 147 -8.90 -14.21 -14.19
N ARG A 148 -9.64 -15.21 -14.70
CA ARG A 148 -10.87 -15.71 -14.07
C ARG A 148 -10.67 -16.23 -12.65
N ARG A 149 -9.42 -16.53 -12.25
CA ARG A 149 -9.04 -16.94 -10.90
C ARG A 149 -9.00 -15.77 -9.91
N ILE A 150 -8.96 -14.54 -10.41
CA ILE A 150 -8.94 -13.32 -9.60
C ILE A 150 -10.36 -13.01 -9.13
N LYS A 151 -10.58 -13.15 -7.82
CA LYS A 151 -11.79 -12.68 -7.17
C LYS A 151 -11.60 -11.22 -6.81
N THR A 152 -12.43 -10.35 -7.36
CA THR A 152 -12.41 -8.91 -7.08
C THR A 152 -13.70 -8.50 -6.38
N THR A 153 -13.59 -7.75 -5.30
CA THR A 153 -14.71 -7.08 -4.62
C THR A 153 -14.43 -5.60 -4.54
N PHE A 154 -15.46 -4.77 -4.66
CA PHE A 154 -15.35 -3.32 -4.53
C PHE A 154 -16.03 -2.91 -3.22
N THR A 155 -15.27 -2.30 -2.31
CA THR A 155 -15.85 -1.68 -1.11
C THR A 155 -16.39 -0.29 -1.42
N GLN A 156 -15.79 0.38 -2.41
CA GLN A 156 -16.26 1.61 -3.03
C GLN A 156 -15.88 1.58 -4.53
N PRO A 157 -16.46 2.42 -5.40
CA PRO A 157 -16.17 2.38 -6.85
C PRO A 157 -14.68 2.49 -7.21
N CYS A 158 -13.91 3.22 -6.41
CA CYS A 158 -12.48 3.45 -6.57
C CYS A 158 -11.61 2.52 -5.72
N ILE A 159 -12.16 1.69 -4.82
CA ILE A 159 -11.39 0.81 -3.92
C ILE A 159 -11.76 -0.64 -4.17
N ALA A 160 -10.78 -1.41 -4.63
CA ALA A 160 -10.91 -2.83 -4.93
C ALA A 160 -10.11 -3.67 -3.94
N THR A 161 -10.66 -4.82 -3.56
CA THR A 161 -9.92 -5.91 -2.93
C THR A 161 -9.87 -7.09 -3.90
N GLN A 162 -8.70 -7.68 -4.09
CA GLN A 162 -8.50 -8.82 -4.98
C GLN A 162 -7.83 -9.98 -4.25
N THR A 163 -8.21 -11.21 -4.57
CA THR A 163 -7.50 -12.40 -4.10
C THR A 163 -7.43 -13.49 -5.16
N TRP A 164 -6.28 -14.16 -5.25
CA TRP A 164 -6.09 -15.29 -6.16
C TRP A 164 -4.90 -16.18 -5.76
N PRO A 165 -4.94 -17.48 -6.11
CA PRO A 165 -3.78 -18.35 -5.97
C PRO A 165 -2.69 -17.95 -6.96
N VAL A 166 -1.45 -17.93 -6.49
CA VAL A 166 -0.24 -17.78 -7.30
C VAL A 166 0.56 -19.10 -7.26
N ARG A 167 1.75 -19.13 -7.87
CA ARG A 167 2.56 -20.36 -7.94
C ARG A 167 3.01 -20.81 -6.54
N HIS A 168 3.38 -22.08 -6.40
CA HIS A 168 3.97 -22.66 -5.18
C HIS A 168 3.08 -22.62 -3.94
N GLY A 169 1.75 -22.71 -4.09
CA GLY A 169 0.82 -22.76 -2.95
C GLY A 169 0.65 -21.43 -2.21
N MET A 170 1.14 -20.34 -2.81
CA MET A 170 1.01 -18.99 -2.27
C MET A 170 -0.33 -18.39 -2.75
N ARG A 171 -0.88 -17.47 -1.96
CA ARG A 171 -2.03 -16.66 -2.32
C ARG A 171 -1.68 -15.20 -2.24
N LYS A 172 -2.12 -14.47 -3.26
CA LYS A 172 -1.95 -13.02 -3.36
C LYS A 172 -3.25 -12.34 -2.98
N HIS A 173 -3.14 -11.34 -2.12
CA HIS A 173 -4.20 -10.46 -1.68
C HIS A 173 -3.79 -9.03 -2.00
N VAL A 174 -4.71 -8.23 -2.52
CA VAL A 174 -4.43 -6.84 -2.89
C VAL A 174 -5.58 -5.96 -2.42
N VAL A 175 -5.28 -4.83 -1.81
CA VAL A 175 -6.20 -3.69 -1.73
C VAL A 175 -5.62 -2.58 -2.59
N SER A 176 -6.42 -2.03 -3.49
CA SER A 176 -5.99 -0.93 -4.35
C SER A 176 -7.03 0.18 -4.47
N ARG A 177 -6.55 1.41 -4.67
CA ARG A 177 -7.33 2.60 -4.97
C ARG A 177 -6.92 3.16 -6.32
N TYR A 178 -7.89 3.62 -7.11
CA TYR A 178 -7.64 4.39 -8.32
C TYR A 178 -8.50 5.67 -8.35
N GLU A 179 -7.85 6.82 -8.50
CA GLU A 179 -8.51 8.12 -8.68
C GLU A 179 -8.40 8.57 -10.14
N ASN A 180 -9.43 9.25 -10.67
CA ASN A 180 -9.46 9.62 -12.09
C ASN A 180 -9.07 11.08 -12.37
N ASP A 181 -9.41 12.02 -11.47
CA ASP A 181 -9.23 13.47 -11.69
C ASP A 181 -7.79 13.97 -11.46
N GLY A 182 -6.92 13.08 -11.00
CA GLY A 182 -5.47 13.17 -11.03
C GLY A 182 -4.98 11.73 -10.92
N PRO A 183 -4.77 11.02 -12.05
CA PRO A 183 -4.67 9.56 -12.05
C PRO A 183 -3.59 9.07 -11.10
N LEU A 184 -4.06 8.58 -9.96
CA LEU A 184 -3.27 8.05 -8.85
C LEU A 184 -3.70 6.61 -8.65
N TYR A 185 -2.73 5.70 -8.68
CA TYR A 185 -2.96 4.31 -8.33
C TYR A 185 -2.12 3.95 -7.13
N THR A 186 -2.78 3.48 -6.08
CA THR A 186 -2.14 3.05 -4.84
C THR A 186 -2.56 1.61 -4.57
N ALA A 187 -1.62 0.73 -4.22
CA ALA A 187 -1.94 -0.65 -3.89
C ALA A 187 -1.04 -1.22 -2.79
N PHE A 188 -1.66 -1.96 -1.87
CA PHE A 188 -0.96 -2.82 -0.93
C PHE A 188 -1.25 -4.27 -1.27
N THR A 189 -0.19 -5.00 -1.58
CA THR A 189 -0.18 -6.40 -1.96
C THR A 189 0.40 -7.22 -0.83
N VAL A 190 -0.20 -8.35 -0.52
CA VAL A 190 0.25 -9.30 0.48
C VAL A 190 0.23 -10.70 -0.15
N GLU A 191 1.37 -11.39 -0.16
CA GLU A 191 1.54 -12.71 -0.75
C GLU A 191 2.16 -13.68 0.26
N LEU A 192 1.48 -14.77 0.58
CA LEU A 192 1.86 -15.74 1.63
C LEU A 192 1.25 -17.13 1.34
N PRO A 193 1.73 -18.19 2.00
CA PRO A 193 1.08 -19.51 1.93
C PRO A 193 -0.32 -19.49 2.57
N ASP A 194 -1.27 -20.23 2.01
CA ASP A 194 -2.66 -20.33 2.52
C ASP A 194 -2.73 -20.73 4.01
N GLU A 195 -1.77 -21.53 4.47
CA GLU A 195 -1.74 -22.08 5.84
C GLU A 195 -0.84 -21.28 6.81
N SER A 196 -0.42 -20.07 6.44
CA SER A 196 0.55 -19.31 7.26
C SER A 196 -0.01 -18.87 8.64
N GLY A 197 -1.34 -18.88 8.80
CA GLY A 197 -2.03 -18.35 9.97
C GLY A 197 -1.91 -16.83 10.14
N VAL A 198 -1.23 -16.12 9.23
CA VAL A 198 -1.05 -14.66 9.25
C VAL A 198 -2.40 -13.97 9.15
N PRO A 199 -2.67 -12.91 9.96
CA PRO A 199 -3.95 -12.20 9.91
C PRO A 199 -4.01 -11.23 8.72
N VAL A 200 -4.09 -11.77 7.50
CA VAL A 200 -4.06 -10.98 6.25
C VAL A 200 -5.18 -9.96 6.21
N ASP A 201 -6.40 -10.33 6.63
CA ASP A 201 -7.54 -9.41 6.62
C ASP A 201 -7.25 -8.16 7.47
N ALA A 202 -6.65 -8.33 8.66
CA ALA A 202 -6.24 -7.20 9.50
C ALA A 202 -5.17 -6.33 8.83
N MET A 203 -4.22 -6.94 8.09
CA MET A 203 -3.21 -6.19 7.35
C MET A 203 -3.83 -5.32 6.25
N LEU A 204 -4.76 -5.90 5.49
CA LEU A 204 -5.48 -5.20 4.42
C LEU A 204 -6.44 -4.15 4.96
N ASP A 205 -7.10 -4.41 6.10
CA ASP A 205 -8.05 -3.48 6.72
C ASP A 205 -7.34 -2.23 7.26
N VAL A 206 -6.17 -2.38 7.89
CA VAL A 206 -5.33 -1.26 8.33
C VAL A 206 -4.98 -0.35 7.16
N PHE A 207 -4.52 -0.94 6.05
CA PHE A 207 -4.19 -0.16 4.85
C PHE A 207 -5.44 0.44 4.20
N ARG A 208 -6.53 -0.33 4.06
CA ARG A 208 -7.77 0.16 3.45
C ARG A 208 -8.31 1.39 4.18
N ALA A 209 -8.19 1.42 5.51
CA ALA A 209 -8.66 2.53 6.31
C ALA A 209 -7.81 3.81 6.19
N THR A 210 -6.61 3.74 5.62
CA THR A 210 -5.83 4.95 5.29
C THR A 210 -6.14 5.49 3.90
N LEU A 211 -6.81 4.71 3.05
CA LEU A 211 -7.19 5.16 1.73
C LEU A 211 -8.30 6.22 1.83
N PRO A 212 -8.16 7.36 1.13
CA PRO A 212 -9.26 8.31 1.00
C PRO A 212 -10.47 7.64 0.35
N GLY A 213 -11.67 8.06 0.77
CA GLY A 213 -12.91 7.66 0.11
C GLY A 213 -12.94 8.09 -1.36
N CYS A 214 -13.88 7.55 -2.12
CA CYS A 214 -14.15 8.02 -3.47
C CYS A 214 -14.94 9.33 -3.38
N ASP A 215 -14.36 10.43 -3.86
CA ASP A 215 -15.14 11.65 -4.05
C ASP A 215 -16.20 11.41 -5.13
N THR A 216 -17.47 11.47 -4.75
CA THR A 216 -18.61 11.24 -5.66
C THR A 216 -18.95 12.48 -6.51
N ARG A 217 -18.06 13.47 -6.62
CA ARG A 217 -18.39 14.81 -7.16
C ARG A 217 -17.97 15.09 -8.61
N ALA A 218 -17.49 14.11 -9.37
CA ALA A 218 -17.11 14.33 -10.77
C ALA A 218 -17.80 13.38 -11.77
N SER A 219 -19.12 13.30 -11.71
CA SER A 219 -19.91 12.72 -12.82
C SER A 219 -21.34 13.29 -12.86
N ASP A 220 -21.44 14.62 -12.97
CA ASP A 220 -22.56 15.21 -13.71
C ASP A 220 -21.98 15.85 -14.98
N PRO A 221 -22.08 15.19 -16.15
CA PRO A 221 -21.90 15.87 -17.42
C PRO A 221 -23.14 16.73 -17.67
N THR A 222 -23.01 18.05 -17.49
CA THR A 222 -23.91 19.01 -18.16
C THR A 222 -23.63 19.04 -19.65
#